data_AF-X0PB48-F1
#
_entry.id   AF-X0PB48-F1
#
_cell.length_a   1.000
_cell.length_b   1.000
_cell.length_c   1.000
_cell.angle_alpha   90.00
_cell.angle_beta   90.00
_cell.angle_gamma   90.00
#
_symmetry.space_group_name_H-M   'P 1'
#
loop_
_entity.id
_entity.type
_entity.pdbx_description
1 polymer ?
#
loop_
_entity_poly.entity_id
_entity_poly.type
_entity_poly.pdbx_seq_one_letter_code
_entity_poly.pdbx_strand_id
1 'polypeptide(L)'
;MFAWGLMGFTAALIAHTVIGKRRLPLAIFGGLWGFGFGWLMDAWYVLAYVQPLTGKAFLTAALVSVKFDAYHAAANVIFLILFANLWQQLFQRLNDKYDFLPTQK
;
A
#
# COMPACT_ATOMS: atom_id res chain seq x y z
N MET A 1 9.97 3.29 6.57
CA MET A 1 10.18 3.54 5.11
C MET A 1 10.09 2.28 4.27
N PHE A 2 10.58 1.12 4.74
CA PHE A 2 10.50 -0.16 4.00
C PHE A 2 9.07 -0.53 3.53
N ALA A 3 8.08 -0.51 4.43
CA ALA A 3 6.69 -0.86 4.11
C ALA A 3 6.08 0.01 3.00
N TRP A 4 6.35 1.32 3.03
CA TRP A 4 5.93 2.28 2.00
C TRP A 4 6.60 1.99 0.65
N GLY A 5 7.91 1.71 0.67
CA GLY A 5 8.66 1.34 -0.54
C GLY A 5 8.14 0.04 -1.16
N LEU A 6 7.82 -0.96 -0.33
CA LEU A 6 7.28 -2.24 -0.78
C LEU A 6 5.88 -2.09 -1.40
N MET A 7 5.04 -1.19 -0.87
CA MET A 7 3.77 -0.82 -1.50
C MET A 7 3.97 -0.31 -2.92
N GLY A 8 4.88 0.66 -3.10
CA GLY A 8 5.16 1.26 -4.39
C GLY A 8 5.77 0.26 -5.37
N PHE A 9 6.70 -0.57 -4.89
CA PHE A 9 7.33 -1.63 -5.69
C PHE A 9 6.31 -2.64 -6.21
N THR A 10 5.46 -3.17 -5.32
CA THR A 10 4.42 -4.13 -5.72
C THR A 10 3.36 -3.50 -6.62
N ALA A 11 3.00 -2.24 -6.39
CA ALA A 11 2.12 -1.49 -7.28
C ALA A 11 2.73 -1.31 -8.69
N ALA A 12 4.03 -1.05 -8.78
CA ALA A 12 4.75 -0.94 -10.05
C ALA A 12 4.76 -2.28 -10.81
N LEU A 13 5.00 -3.40 -10.11
CA LEU A 13 4.97 -4.74 -10.71
C LEU A 13 3.62 -5.08 -11.36
N ILE A 14 2.52 -4.62 -10.76
CA ILE A 14 1.17 -4.88 -11.28
C ILE A 14 0.63 -3.77 -12.20
N ALA A 15 1.39 -2.71 -12.45
CA ALA A 15 0.92 -1.49 -13.14
C ALA A 15 0.33 -1.79 -14.53
N HIS A 16 0.93 -2.72 -15.27
CA HIS A 16 0.52 -3.08 -16.62
C HIS A 16 -0.52 -4.21 -16.68
N THR A 17 -0.92 -4.76 -15.53
CA THR A 17 -1.92 -5.84 -15.41
C THR A 17 -3.35 -5.29 -15.30
N VAL A 18 -4.34 -6.18 -15.30
CA VAL A 18 -5.76 -5.80 -15.04
C VAL A 18 -5.92 -5.10 -13.69
N ILE A 19 -5.09 -5.43 -12.70
CA ILE A 19 -5.17 -4.83 -11.35
C ILE A 19 -4.73 -3.36 -11.39
N GLY A 20 -3.58 -3.08 -12.00
CA GLY A 20 -3.05 -1.71 -12.12
C GLY A 20 -3.85 -0.80 -13.07
N LYS A 21 -4.47 -1.38 -14.10
CA LYS A 21 -5.22 -0.63 -15.12
C LYS A 21 -6.66 -0.30 -14.72
N ARG A 22 -7.26 -1.05 -13.80
CA ARG A 22 -8.68 -0.85 -13.42
C ARG A 22 -8.77 -0.28 -12.01
N ARG A 23 -9.59 0.77 -11.86
CA ARG A 23 -9.80 1.49 -10.60
C ARG A 23 -10.21 0.59 -9.43
N LEU A 24 -11.19 -0.29 -9.63
CA LEU A 24 -11.72 -1.12 -8.54
C LEU A 24 -10.71 -2.18 -8.07
N PRO A 25 -10.09 -2.99 -8.95
CA PRO A 25 -8.98 -3.87 -8.57
C PRO A 25 -7.82 -3.14 -7.88
N LEU A 26 -7.43 -1.95 -8.35
CA LEU A 26 -6.39 -1.15 -7.72
C LEU A 26 -6.79 -0.71 -6.30
N ALA A 27 -8.04 -0.31 -6.09
CA ALA A 27 -8.55 0.05 -4.78
C ALA A 27 -8.55 -1.14 -3.81
N ILE A 28 -8.95 -2.33 -4.27
CA ILE A 28 -8.89 -3.56 -3.49
C ILE A 28 -7.43 -3.88 -3.13
N PHE A 29 -6.52 -3.78 -4.09
CA PHE A 29 -5.09 -3.96 -3.85
C PHE A 29 -4.55 -3.00 -2.78
N GLY A 30 -4.90 -1.72 -2.85
CA GLY A 30 -4.53 -0.73 -1.82
C GLY A 30 -5.16 -1.04 -0.46
N GLY A 31 -6.40 -1.51 -0.42
CA GLY A 31 -7.08 -1.96 0.79
C GLY A 31 -6.36 -3.13 1.46
N LEU A 32 -5.96 -4.14 0.69
CA LEU A 32 -5.14 -5.26 1.18
C LEU A 32 -3.80 -4.77 1.74
N TRP A 33 -3.20 -3.77 1.09
CA TRP A 33 -1.96 -3.18 1.58
C TRP A 33 -2.14 -2.35 2.86
N GLY A 34 -3.35 -1.88 3.16
CA GLY A 34 -3.65 -1.24 4.46
C GLY A 34 -3.38 -2.19 5.63
N PHE A 35 -3.84 -3.44 5.53
CA PHE A 35 -3.52 -4.49 6.49
C PHE A 35 -2.07 -4.97 6.39
N GLY A 36 -1.55 -5.16 5.16
CA GLY A 36 -0.16 -5.56 4.97
C GLY A 36 0.84 -4.58 5.60
N PHE A 37 0.55 -3.28 5.52
CA PHE A 37 1.32 -2.24 6.20
C PHE A 37 1.19 -2.37 7.72
N GLY A 38 -0.03 -2.49 8.25
CA GLY A 38 -0.31 -2.67 9.67
C GLY A 38 0.47 -3.83 10.28
N TRP A 39 0.35 -5.01 9.68
CA TRP A 39 1.06 -6.21 10.16
C TRP A 39 2.57 -6.09 10.09
N LEU A 40 3.11 -5.41 9.08
CA LEU A 40 4.54 -5.16 9.00
C LEU A 40 5.01 -4.21 10.13
N MET A 41 4.18 -3.24 10.50
CA MET A 41 4.42 -2.36 11.64
C MET A 41 4.27 -3.09 12.98
N ASP A 42 3.30 -4.00 13.12
CA ASP A 42 3.14 -4.84 14.31
C ASP A 42 4.34 -5.78 14.47
N ALA A 43 4.82 -6.36 13.36
CA ALA A 43 6.03 -7.19 13.37
C ALA A 43 7.24 -6.38 13.83
N TRP A 44 7.42 -5.18 13.26
CA TRP A 44 8.47 -4.26 13.67
C TRP A 44 8.37 -3.89 15.15
N TYR A 45 7.16 -3.56 15.63
CA TYR A 45 6.90 -3.20 17.03
C TYR A 45 7.27 -4.36 17.97
N VAL A 46 6.80 -5.57 17.68
CA VAL A 46 7.08 -6.75 18.50
C VAL A 46 8.57 -7.08 18.50
N LEU A 47 9.23 -7.03 17.34
CA LEU A 47 10.67 -7.26 17.20
C LEU A 47 11.52 -6.25 17.98
N ALA A 48 11.11 -4.98 17.98
CA ALA A 48 11.89 -3.91 18.57
C ALA A 48 11.64 -3.72 20.08
N TYR A 49 10.42 -3.98 20.56
CA TYR A 49 10.00 -3.52 21.90
C TYR A 49 9.42 -4.61 22.80
N VAL A 50 9.08 -5.79 22.28
CA VAL A 50 8.39 -6.81 23.09
C VAL A 50 9.34 -7.98 23.40
N GLN A 51 9.44 -8.31 24.69
CA GLN A 51 10.17 -9.46 25.18
C GLN A 51 9.31 -10.24 26.18
N PRO A 52 9.26 -11.58 26.10
CA PRO A 52 9.95 -12.43 25.14
C PRO A 52 9.29 -12.44 23.74
N LEU A 53 10.09 -12.65 22.70
CA LEU A 53 9.63 -12.78 21.32
C LEU A 53 8.87 -14.10 21.12
N THR A 54 7.55 -14.00 21.05
CA THR A 54 6.67 -15.16 20.86
C THR A 54 5.64 -14.90 19.76
N GLY A 55 5.19 -15.96 19.07
CA GLY A 55 4.10 -15.84 18.10
C GLY A 55 2.80 -15.30 18.70
N LYS A 56 2.57 -15.52 20.01
CA LYS A 56 1.44 -14.95 20.76
C LYS A 56 1.52 -13.44 20.86
N ALA A 57 2.71 -12.87 21.05
CA ALA A 57 2.91 -11.43 21.09
C ALA A 57 2.53 -10.78 19.74
N PHE A 58 2.95 -11.39 18.63
CA PHE A 58 2.57 -10.93 17.28
C PHE A 58 1.05 -11.00 17.05
N LEU A 59 0.42 -12.14 17.39
CA LEU A 59 -1.03 -12.27 17.25
C LEU A 59 -1.79 -11.25 18.10
N THR A 60 -1.31 -10.99 19.32
CA THR A 60 -1.93 -10.00 20.21
C THR A 60 -1.80 -8.59 19.64
N ALA A 61 -0.63 -8.21 19.12
CA ALA A 61 -0.42 -6.93 18.46
C ALA A 61 -1.39 -6.75 17.28
N ALA A 62 -1.46 -7.74 16.38
CA ALA A 62 -2.36 -7.72 15.22
C ALA A 62 -3.85 -7.63 15.60
N LEU A 63 -4.27 -8.25 16.70
CA LEU A 63 -5.64 -8.17 17.20
C LEU A 63 -5.97 -6.79 17.78
N VAL A 64 -5.02 -6.16 18.45
CA VAL A 64 -5.18 -4.82 19.04
C VAL A 64 -5.18 -3.73 17.94
N SER A 65 -4.32 -3.89 16.93
CA SER A 65 -4.18 -2.94 15.81
C SER A 65 -5.30 -3.05 14.77
N VAL A 66 -6.07 -4.15 14.74
CA VAL A 66 -7.04 -4.45 13.66
C VAL A 66 -7.99 -3.31 13.31
N LYS A 67 -8.45 -2.53 14.31
CA LYS A 67 -9.34 -1.39 14.07
C LYS A 67 -8.62 -0.28 13.30
N PHE A 68 -7.38 -0.02 13.66
CA PHE A 68 -6.54 0.97 13.00
C PHE A 68 -6.14 0.51 11.59
N ASP A 69 -5.83 -0.78 11.42
CA ASP A 69 -5.56 -1.39 10.11
C ASP A 69 -6.79 -1.30 9.19
N ALA A 70 -7.99 -1.52 9.74
CA ALA A 70 -9.23 -1.35 9.01
C ALA A 70 -9.45 0.10 8.55
N TYR A 71 -9.13 1.09 9.38
CA TYR A 71 -9.19 2.50 8.97
C TYR A 71 -8.19 2.81 7.85
N HIS A 72 -6.97 2.28 7.93
CA HIS A 72 -5.99 2.42 6.85
C HIS A 72 -6.45 1.77 5.55
N ALA A 73 -6.94 0.53 5.61
CA ALA A 73 -7.49 -0.16 4.45
C ALA A 73 -8.65 0.61 3.82
N ALA A 74 -9.58 1.12 4.65
CA ALA A 74 -10.70 1.94 4.19
C ALA A 74 -10.22 3.24 3.54
N ALA A 75 -9.26 3.95 4.16
CA ALA A 75 -8.70 5.18 3.61
C ALA A 75 -8.04 4.93 2.25
N ASN A 76 -7.25 3.84 2.11
CA ASN A 76 -6.64 3.47 0.83
C ASN A 76 -7.69 3.23 -0.25
N VAL A 77 -8.74 2.46 0.05
CA VAL A 77 -9.84 2.19 -0.89
C VAL A 77 -10.52 3.50 -1.31
N ILE A 78 -10.90 4.33 -0.33
CA ILE A 78 -11.59 5.61 -0.59
C ILE A 78 -10.72 6.52 -1.47
N PHE A 79 -9.44 6.72 -1.10
CA PHE A 79 -8.56 7.61 -1.85
C PHE A 79 -8.23 7.09 -3.24
N LEU A 80 -8.07 5.77 -3.42
CA LEU A 80 -7.84 5.21 -4.76
C LEU A 80 -9.08 5.33 -5.64
N ILE A 81 -10.28 5.11 -5.09
CA ILE A 81 -11.52 5.30 -5.85
C ILE A 81 -11.68 6.76 -6.27
N LEU A 82 -11.45 7.71 -5.36
CA LEU A 82 -11.64 9.13 -5.62
C LEU A 82 -10.55 9.71 -6.54
N PHE A 83 -9.28 9.40 -6.26
CA PHE A 83 -8.15 10.18 -6.77
C PHE A 83 -7.22 9.42 -7.72
N ALA A 84 -7.28 8.09 -7.85
CA ALA A 84 -6.29 7.35 -8.66
C ALA A 84 -6.20 7.87 -10.10
N ASN A 85 -7.34 8.11 -10.76
CA ASN A 85 -7.36 8.62 -12.14
C ASN A 85 -6.79 10.05 -12.23
N LEU A 86 -7.06 10.90 -11.23
CA LEU A 86 -6.54 12.27 -11.19
C LEU A 86 -5.02 12.26 -11.09
N TRP A 87 -4.48 11.42 -10.20
CA TRP A 87 -3.04 11.24 -10.05
C TRP A 87 -2.40 10.68 -11.31
N GLN A 88 -2.99 9.65 -11.93
CA GLN A 88 -2.48 9.09 -13.19
C GLN A 88 -2.41 10.13 -14.30
N GLN A 89 -3.44 10.96 -14.45
CA GLN A 89 -3.45 12.05 -15.43
C GLN A 89 -2.40 13.11 -15.12
N LEU A 90 -2.23 13.46 -13.84
CA LEU A 90 -1.19 14.40 -13.41
C LEU A 90 0.20 13.86 -13.77
N PHE A 91 0.50 12.61 -13.43
CA PHE A 91 1.80 11.99 -13.73
C PHE A 91 2.03 11.86 -15.23
N GLN A 92 1.00 11.52 -16.02
CA GLN A 92 1.12 11.50 -17.47
C GLN A 92 1.46 12.89 -18.02
N ARG A 93 0.75 13.94 -17.60
CA ARG A 93 1.03 15.32 -18.02
C ARG A 93 2.43 15.78 -17.64
N LEU A 94 2.90 15.40 -16.44
CA LEU A 94 4.27 15.70 -16.03
C LEU A 94 5.27 14.96 -16.92
N ASN A 95 4.99 13.70 -17.25
CA ASN A 95 5.88 12.92 -18.11
C ASN A 95 5.91 13.50 -19.53
N ASP A 96 4.76 13.86 -20.09
CA ASP A 96 4.66 14.46 -21.43
C ASP A 96 5.42 15.80 -21.50
N LYS A 97 5.54 16.53 -20.39
CA LYS A 97 6.23 17.82 -20.31
C LYS A 97 7.73 17.72 -20.06
N TYR A 98 8.16 16.76 -19.24
CA TYR A 98 9.53 16.70 -18.72
C TYR A 98 10.30 15.43 -19.13
N ASP A 99 9.64 14.46 -19.79
CA ASP A 99 10.21 13.18 -20.27
C ASP A 99 11.08 12.46 -19.23
N PHE A 100 10.58 12.39 -17.98
CA PHE A 100 11.35 11.85 -16.86
C PHE A 100 11.17 10.34 -16.66
N LEU A 101 10.14 9.73 -17.26
CA LEU A 101 10.04 8.28 -17.33
C LEU A 101 10.77 7.79 -18.57
N PRO A 102 11.58 6.73 -18.47
CA PRO A 102 12.20 6.13 -19.64
C PRO A 102 11.11 5.77 -20.65
N THR A 103 11.21 6.30 -21.86
CA THR A 103 10.27 6.05 -22.96
C THR A 103 10.03 4.54 -23.08
N GLN A 104 8.78 4.11 -22.85
CA GLN A 104 8.37 2.74 -23.16
C GLN A 104 8.31 2.62 -24.69
N LYS A 105 9.44 2.25 -25.30
CA LYS A 105 9.53 1.85 -26.70
C LYS A 105 8.91 0.47 -26.90
#